data_AF-A0A1I1NMB4-F1
#
_entry.id   AF-A0A1I1NMB4-F1
#
_cell.length_a   1.000
_cell.length_b   1.000
_cell.length_c   1.000
_cell.angle_alpha   90.00
_cell.angle_beta   90.00
_cell.angle_gamma   90.00
#
_symmetry.space_group_name_H-M   'P 1'
#
loop_
_entity.id
_entity.type
_entity.pdbx_description
1 polymer ?
#
loop_
_entity_poly.entity_id
_entity_poly.type
_entity_poly.pdbx_seq_one_letter_code
_entity_poly.pdbx_strand_id
1 'polypeptide(L)'
;MSKFRIPKINSIHFGAAWIVLSLVVGLLLPAVIRIITGVFYWKMSIIGGVILLGFIIVFCIEMKQDHGKNPYYERYLSEDIPFDPDKQTAVIKCSICTGEQIAGFKNKEDGHFTEVMLIRDADDLAKFKEIYKIEEIKKVY
;
A
#
# COMPACT_ATOMS: atom_id res chain seq x y z
N MET A 1 -11.25 4.61 17.37
CA MET A 1 -11.95 3.78 16.37
C MET A 1 -10.94 3.32 15.34
N SER A 2 -10.63 2.02 15.26
CA SER A 2 -9.80 1.50 14.18
C SER A 2 -10.60 1.61 12.88
N LYS A 3 -10.18 2.51 11.98
CA LYS A 3 -10.71 2.54 10.62
C LYS A 3 -10.30 1.23 9.95
N PHE A 4 -11.28 0.40 9.59
CA PHE A 4 -11.05 -0.84 8.87
C PHE A 4 -10.48 -0.50 7.49
N ARG A 5 -9.16 -0.65 7.32
CA ARG A 5 -8.46 -0.45 6.05
C ARG A 5 -8.41 -1.79 5.32
N ILE A 6 -8.95 -1.85 4.11
CA ILE A 6 -8.89 -3.07 3.30
C ILE A 6 -7.45 -3.17 2.77
N PRO A 7 -6.67 -4.20 3.17
CA PRO A 7 -5.31 -4.36 2.67
C PRO A 7 -5.34 -4.63 1.16
N LYS A 8 -4.40 -4.01 0.42
CA LYS A 8 -4.21 -4.29 -1.00
C LYS A 8 -3.94 -5.77 -1.23
N ILE A 9 -4.60 -6.38 -2.20
CA ILE A 9 -4.40 -7.80 -2.52
C ILE A 9 -3.02 -8.03 -3.15
N ASN A 10 -2.52 -7.05 -3.91
CA ASN A 10 -1.15 -6.98 -4.38
C ASN A 10 -0.11 -6.73 -3.27
N SER A 11 -0.51 -6.53 -2.01
CA SER A 11 0.48 -6.54 -0.92
C SER A 11 1.05 -7.95 -0.77
N ILE A 12 2.38 -8.05 -0.64
CA ILE A 12 3.12 -9.33 -0.57
C ILE A 12 2.51 -10.26 0.49
N HIS A 13 2.04 -9.72 1.61
CA HIS A 13 1.50 -10.52 2.71
C HIS A 13 0.08 -11.03 2.45
N PHE A 14 -0.79 -10.21 1.87
CA PHE A 14 -2.19 -10.60 1.64
C PHE A 14 -2.32 -11.54 0.43
N GLY A 15 -1.67 -11.23 -0.68
CA GLY A 15 -1.76 -12.06 -1.88
C GLY A 15 -1.14 -13.44 -1.71
N ALA A 16 0.01 -13.53 -1.01
CA ALA A 16 0.65 -14.80 -0.72
C ALA A 16 -0.24 -15.73 0.12
N ALA A 17 -1.01 -15.19 1.07
CA ALA A 17 -1.92 -15.98 1.88
C ALA A 17 -3.02 -16.66 1.04
N TRP A 18 -3.58 -15.96 0.03
CA TRP A 18 -4.58 -16.52 -0.88
C TRP A 18 -4.01 -17.60 -1.79
N ILE A 19 -2.79 -17.39 -2.31
CA ILE A 19 -2.09 -18.38 -3.14
C ILE A 19 -1.80 -19.65 -2.32
N VAL A 20 -1.26 -19.48 -1.10
CA VAL A 20 -0.98 -20.60 -0.20
C VAL A 20 -2.26 -21.35 0.14
N LEU A 21 -3.34 -20.65 0.48
CA LEU A 21 -4.63 -21.27 0.78
C LEU A 21 -5.14 -22.10 -0.42
N SER A 22 -5.06 -21.55 -1.63
CA SER A 22 -5.45 -22.27 -2.85
C SER A 22 -4.62 -23.53 -3.07
N LEU A 23 -3.29 -23.47 -2.90
CA LEU A 23 -2.41 -24.63 -3.04
C LEU A 23 -2.67 -25.69 -1.96
N VAL A 24 -2.91 -25.27 -0.72
CA VAL A 24 -3.23 -26.19 0.37
C VAL A 24 -4.53 -26.93 0.10
N VAL A 25 -5.60 -26.19 -0.22
CA VAL A 25 -6.95 -26.76 -0.43
C VAL A 25 -7.03 -27.54 -1.74
N GLY A 26 -6.41 -27.03 -2.81
CA GLY A 26 -6.55 -27.58 -4.17
C GLY A 26 -5.55 -28.67 -4.53
N LEU A 27 -4.40 -28.73 -3.86
CA LEU A 27 -3.31 -29.64 -4.19
C LEU A 27 -2.85 -30.49 -3.00
N LEU A 28 -2.38 -29.87 -1.91
CA LEU A 28 -1.74 -30.61 -0.82
C LEU A 28 -2.73 -31.50 -0.06
N LEU A 29 -3.87 -30.94 0.34
CA LEU A 29 -4.90 -31.67 1.08
C LEU A 29 -5.46 -32.86 0.29
N PRO A 30 -5.90 -32.72 -0.99
CA PRO A 30 -6.34 -33.89 -1.76
C PRO A 30 -5.23 -34.90 -2.03
N ALA A 31 -3.97 -34.49 -2.16
CA ALA A 31 -2.84 -35.41 -2.29
C ALA A 31 -2.63 -36.25 -1.01
N VAL A 32 -2.68 -35.63 0.16
CA VAL A 32 -2.58 -36.32 1.46
C VAL A 32 -3.75 -37.29 1.65
N ILE A 33 -4.98 -36.87 1.36
CA ILE A 33 -6.14 -37.76 1.44
C ILE A 33 -5.98 -38.96 0.52
N ARG A 34 -5.50 -38.76 -0.72
CA ARG A 34 -5.22 -39.85 -1.65
C ARG A 34 -4.17 -40.82 -1.11
N ILE A 35 -3.10 -40.34 -0.48
CA ILE A 35 -2.05 -41.20 0.10
C ILE A 35 -2.62 -42.05 1.25
N ILE A 36 -3.48 -41.47 2.10
CA ILE A 36 -4.03 -42.16 3.28
C ILE A 36 -5.16 -43.13 2.92
N THR A 37 -6.07 -42.71 2.03
CA THR A 37 -7.34 -43.42 1.78
C THR A 37 -7.36 -44.16 0.44
N GLY A 38 -6.40 -43.89 -0.45
CA GLY A 38 -6.42 -44.36 -1.84
C GLY A 38 -7.43 -43.63 -2.74
N VAL A 39 -8.30 -42.78 -2.19
CA VAL A 39 -9.37 -42.10 -2.91
C VAL A 39 -8.97 -40.68 -3.28
N PHE A 40 -9.14 -40.31 -4.54
CA PHE A 40 -8.86 -38.96 -5.03
C PHE A 40 -10.13 -38.10 -5.11
N TYR A 41 -10.26 -37.13 -4.21
CA TYR A 41 -11.39 -36.20 -4.17
C TYR A 41 -11.17 -35.00 -5.09
N TRP A 42 -11.43 -35.18 -6.38
CA TRP A 42 -11.26 -34.16 -7.41
C TRP A 42 -12.03 -32.84 -7.14
N LYS A 43 -13.14 -32.90 -6.39
CA LYS A 43 -13.91 -31.72 -5.98
C LYS A 43 -13.07 -30.71 -5.18
N MET A 44 -12.10 -31.16 -4.38
CA MET A 44 -11.22 -30.27 -3.61
C MET A 44 -10.29 -29.46 -4.53
N SER A 45 -9.79 -30.08 -5.59
CA SER A 45 -8.99 -29.40 -6.61
C SER A 45 -9.79 -28.35 -7.37
N ILE A 46 -11.08 -28.61 -7.63
CA ILE A 46 -11.99 -27.60 -8.20
C ILE A 46 -12.14 -26.41 -7.24
N ILE A 47 -12.36 -26.66 -5.95
CA ILE A 47 -12.49 -25.59 -4.94
C ILE A 47 -11.22 -24.73 -4.88
N GLY A 48 -10.04 -25.36 -4.83
CA GLY A 48 -8.77 -24.63 -4.86
C GLY A 48 -8.59 -23.79 -6.13
N GLY A 49 -9.01 -24.32 -7.29
CA GLY A 49 -9.02 -23.59 -8.56
C GLY A 49 -9.96 -22.38 -8.57
N VAL A 50 -11.16 -22.51 -7.98
CA VAL A 50 -12.11 -21.39 -7.85
C VAL A 50 -11.55 -20.30 -6.93
N ILE A 51 -10.91 -20.67 -5.81
CA ILE A 51 -10.22 -19.72 -4.92
C ILE A 51 -9.13 -18.96 -5.68
N LEU A 52 -8.31 -19.68 -6.47
CA LEU A 52 -7.25 -19.06 -7.27
C LEU A 52 -7.81 -18.13 -8.35
N LEU A 53 -8.87 -18.54 -9.04
CA LEU A 53 -9.54 -17.73 -10.06
C LEU A 53 -10.12 -16.46 -9.44
N GLY A 54 -10.78 -16.56 -8.28
CA GLY A 54 -11.26 -15.40 -7.54
C GLY A 54 -10.13 -14.43 -7.19
N PHE A 55 -9.01 -14.94 -6.68
CA PHE A 55 -7.81 -14.14 -6.45
C PHE A 55 -7.30 -13.45 -7.72
N ILE A 56 -7.16 -14.18 -8.83
CA ILE A 56 -6.69 -13.63 -10.11
C ILE A 56 -7.62 -12.51 -10.61
N ILE A 57 -8.94 -12.71 -10.52
CA ILE A 57 -9.91 -11.68 -10.93
C ILE A 57 -9.73 -10.41 -10.12
N VAL A 58 -9.67 -10.52 -8.79
CA VAL A 58 -9.51 -9.34 -7.93
C VAL A 58 -8.14 -8.70 -8.13
N PHE A 59 -7.09 -9.50 -8.27
CA PHE A 59 -5.75 -9.02 -8.60
C PHE A 59 -5.72 -8.24 -9.93
N CYS A 60 -6.39 -8.73 -10.97
CA CYS A 60 -6.51 -8.03 -12.25
C CYS A 60 -7.34 -6.74 -12.14
N ILE A 61 -8.40 -6.72 -11.32
CA ILE A 61 -9.16 -5.50 -11.04
C ILE A 61 -8.27 -4.47 -10.33
N GLU A 62 -7.52 -4.89 -9.32
CA GLU A 62 -6.62 -4.02 -8.57
C GLU A 62 -5.47 -3.50 -9.44
N MET A 63 -4.88 -4.35 -10.27
CA MET A 63 -3.86 -3.96 -11.26
C MET A 63 -4.39 -2.92 -12.26
N LYS A 64 -5.68 -3.00 -12.64
CA LYS A 64 -6.33 -1.97 -13.45
C LYS A 64 -6.66 -0.71 -12.64
N GLN A 65 -7.05 -0.82 -11.37
CA GLN A 65 -7.25 0.37 -10.54
C GLN A 65 -5.96 1.16 -10.36
N ASP A 66 -4.83 0.46 -10.28
CA ASP A 66 -3.49 1.01 -10.15
C ASP A 66 -2.91 1.57 -11.47
N HIS A 67 -3.75 1.84 -12.49
CA HIS A 67 -3.44 2.55 -13.76
C HIS A 67 -2.87 4.00 -13.54
N GLY A 68 -1.86 4.18 -12.71
CA GLY A 68 -1.13 5.43 -12.50
C GLY A 68 -1.82 6.46 -11.60
N LYS A 69 -2.79 6.09 -10.76
CA LYS A 69 -3.46 7.01 -9.82
C LYS A 69 -3.19 6.64 -8.36
N ASN A 70 -2.63 7.61 -7.63
CA ASN A 70 -2.14 7.62 -6.24
C ASN A 70 -1.87 6.26 -5.58
N PRO A 71 -0.60 5.87 -5.34
CA PRO A 71 -0.27 4.69 -4.56
C PRO A 71 -0.97 4.68 -3.19
N TYR A 72 -1.25 3.47 -2.68
CA TYR A 72 -2.08 3.24 -1.48
C TYR A 72 -1.69 4.09 -0.26
N TYR A 73 -0.39 4.35 -0.09
CA TYR A 73 0.12 5.16 1.02
C TYR A 73 -0.31 6.63 0.92
N GLU A 74 -0.50 7.19 -0.27
CA GLU A 74 -0.93 8.58 -0.47
C GLU A 74 -2.38 8.81 -0.05
N ARG A 75 -3.24 7.78 -0.16
CA ARG A 75 -4.66 7.88 0.18
C ARG A 75 -4.92 8.10 1.67
N TYR A 76 -4.08 7.53 2.52
CA TYR A 76 -4.21 7.60 3.98
C TYR A 76 -3.12 8.48 4.61
N LEU A 77 -2.28 9.13 3.80
CA LEU A 77 -1.11 9.85 4.26
C LEU A 77 -1.46 10.96 5.25
N SER A 78 -2.51 11.73 4.97
CA SER A 78 -3.00 12.78 5.88
C SER A 78 -3.69 12.26 7.14
N GLU A 79 -4.13 11.00 7.15
CA GLU A 79 -4.69 10.36 8.34
C GLU A 79 -3.59 9.77 9.23
N ASP A 80 -2.57 9.15 8.63
CA ASP A 80 -1.45 8.53 9.35
C ASP A 80 -0.47 9.59 9.86
N ILE A 81 -0.24 10.66 9.09
CA ILE A 81 0.61 11.79 9.47
C ILE A 81 -0.22 13.07 9.34
N PRO A 82 -0.99 13.47 10.37
CA PRO A 82 -1.83 14.66 10.32
C PRO A 82 -0.96 15.93 10.31
N PHE A 83 -1.41 16.90 9.52
CA PHE A 83 -0.82 18.22 9.48
C PHE A 83 -1.61 19.19 10.35
N ASP A 84 -0.93 19.84 11.29
CA ASP A 84 -1.49 20.92 12.11
C ASP A 84 -0.84 22.25 11.70
N PRO A 85 -1.54 23.13 10.94
CA PRO A 85 -0.98 24.40 10.47
C PRO A 85 -0.66 25.38 11.60
N ASP A 86 -1.23 25.21 12.80
CA ASP A 86 -0.95 26.07 13.95
C ASP A 86 0.39 25.73 14.57
N LYS A 87 0.72 24.43 14.67
CA LYS A 87 1.96 23.94 15.29
C LYS A 87 3.08 23.63 14.32
N GLN A 88 2.76 23.36 13.06
CA GLN A 88 3.71 22.88 12.06
C GLN A 88 3.73 23.79 10.83
N THR A 89 4.84 23.76 10.11
CA THR A 89 5.03 24.43 8.83
C THR A 89 5.44 23.41 7.79
N ALA A 90 4.75 23.36 6.66
CA ALA A 90 5.13 22.49 5.56
C ALA A 90 6.39 23.02 4.86
N VAL A 91 7.40 22.17 4.74
CA VAL A 91 8.68 22.51 4.11
C VAL A 91 9.17 21.35 3.24
N ILE A 92 9.92 21.69 2.19
CA ILE A 92 10.68 20.73 1.40
C ILE A 92 12.13 20.80 1.87
N LYS A 93 12.67 19.69 2.35
CA LYS A 93 14.09 19.55 2.67
C LYS A 93 14.81 18.99 1.46
N CYS A 94 15.81 19.71 0.95
CA CYS A 94 16.66 19.27 -0.14
C CYS A 94 17.97 18.70 0.42
N SER A 95 18.27 17.43 0.15
CA SER A 95 19.57 16.85 0.49
C SER A 95 20.65 17.38 -0.45
N ILE A 96 21.68 18.01 0.11
CA ILE A 96 22.81 18.57 -0.66
C ILE A 96 23.66 17.46 -1.30
N CYS A 97 23.76 16.31 -0.63
CA CYS A 97 24.61 15.20 -1.07
C CYS A 97 23.93 14.28 -2.09
N THR A 98 22.63 14.03 -1.95
CA THR A 98 21.87 13.10 -2.82
C THR A 98 20.97 13.80 -3.82
N GLY A 99 20.68 15.10 -3.64
CA GLY A 99 19.72 15.84 -4.46
C GLY A 99 18.25 15.45 -4.18
N GLU A 100 18.02 14.58 -3.20
CA GLU A 100 16.67 14.14 -2.83
C GLU A 100 15.89 15.28 -2.19
N GLN A 101 14.66 15.48 -2.65
CA GLN A 101 13.73 16.46 -2.09
C GLN A 101 12.67 15.72 -1.27
N ILE A 102 12.57 16.01 0.02
CA ILE A 102 11.58 15.40 0.91
C ILE A 102 10.63 16.48 1.39
N ALA A 103 9.34 16.35 1.07
CA ALA A 103 8.28 17.14 1.67
C ALA A 103 7.96 16.60 3.06
N GLY A 104 7.82 17.51 4.02
CA GLY A 104 7.56 17.17 5.40
C GLY A 104 7.08 18.35 6.23
N PHE A 105 6.92 18.10 7.52
CA PHE A 105 6.43 19.09 8.48
C PHE A 105 7.54 19.46 9.45
N LYS A 106 7.80 20.77 9.56
CA LYS A 106 8.68 21.31 10.59
C LYS A 106 7.85 21.85 11.73
N ASN A 107 8.02 21.30 12.92
CA ASN A 107 7.37 21.80 14.13
C ASN A 107 7.96 23.18 14.50
N LYS A 108 7.08 24.13 14.84
CA LYS A 108 7.43 25.53 15.14
C LYS A 108 8.08 25.69 16.52
N GLU A 109 7.81 24.77 17.45
CA GLU A 109 8.28 24.86 18.84
C GLU A 109 9.70 24.30 19.01
N ASP A 110 9.95 23.09 18.52
CA ASP A 110 11.22 22.36 18.70
C ASP A 110 12.10 22.32 17.43
N GLY A 111 11.56 22.74 16.28
CA GLY A 111 12.25 22.66 14.99
C GLY A 111 12.37 21.26 14.40
N HIS A 112 11.76 20.24 15.01
CA HIS A 112 11.79 18.86 14.54
C HIS A 112 11.17 18.74 13.14
N PHE A 113 11.83 17.99 12.26
CA PHE A 113 11.36 17.75 10.90
C PHE A 113 10.85 16.32 10.74
N THR A 114 9.56 16.20 10.44
CA THR A 114 8.90 14.94 10.13
C THR A 114 8.89 14.74 8.62
N GLU A 115 9.55 13.69 8.15
CA GLU A 115 9.58 13.30 6.74
C GLU A 115 8.24 12.65 6.35
N VAL A 116 7.63 13.08 5.24
CA VAL A 116 6.28 12.64 4.85
C VAL A 116 6.26 12.03 3.45
N MET A 117 6.84 12.72 2.47
CA MET A 117 6.79 12.28 1.08
C MET A 117 8.08 12.64 0.33
N LEU A 118 8.65 11.68 -0.39
CA LEU A 118 9.75 11.94 -1.32
C LEU A 118 9.16 12.58 -2.59
N ILE A 119 9.73 13.71 -3.00
CA ILE A 119 9.32 14.48 -4.17
C ILE A 119 10.34 14.26 -5.28
N ARG A 120 9.95 13.54 -6.34
CA ARG A 120 10.82 13.29 -7.50
C ARG A 120 10.56 14.26 -8.64
N ASP A 121 9.31 14.66 -8.81
CA ASP A 121 8.85 15.55 -9.87
C ASP A 121 7.79 16.55 -9.38
N ALA A 122 7.25 17.34 -10.32
CA ALA A 122 6.23 18.33 -10.03
C ALA A 122 4.87 17.69 -9.67
N ASP A 123 4.59 16.48 -10.15
CA ASP A 123 3.34 15.77 -9.88
C ASP A 123 3.31 15.27 -8.43
N ASP A 124 4.42 14.74 -7.93
CA ASP A 124 4.59 14.39 -6.51
C ASP A 124 4.36 15.60 -5.59
N LEU A 125 4.88 16.77 -5.99
CA LEU A 125 4.67 18.01 -5.26
C LEU A 125 3.20 18.45 -5.28
N ALA A 126 2.54 18.36 -6.43
CA ALA A 126 1.12 18.69 -6.57
C ALA A 126 0.25 17.77 -5.71
N LYS A 127 0.55 16.47 -5.67
CA LYS A 127 -0.13 15.50 -4.80
C LYS A 127 0.04 15.83 -3.33
N PHE A 128 1.26 16.12 -2.87
CA PHE A 128 1.49 16.50 -1.47
C PHE A 128 0.63 17.70 -1.07
N LYS A 129 0.60 18.73 -1.93
CA LYS A 129 -0.23 19.92 -1.75
C LYS A 129 -1.72 19.59 -1.72
N GLU A 130 -2.20 18.71 -2.59
CA GLU A 130 -3.60 18.28 -2.63
C GLU A 130 -4.00 17.49 -1.38
N ILE A 131 -3.18 16.53 -0.95
CA ILE A 131 -3.41 15.66 0.21
C ILE A 131 -3.58 16.48 1.48
N TYR A 132 -2.72 17.49 1.66
CA TYR A 132 -2.70 18.32 2.87
C TYR A 132 -3.39 19.68 2.72
N LYS A 133 -3.94 19.97 1.53
CA LYS A 133 -4.59 21.24 1.19
C LYS A 133 -3.69 22.46 1.44
N ILE A 134 -2.43 22.35 1.00
CA ILE A 134 -1.40 23.39 1.15
C ILE A 134 -1.20 24.10 -0.19
N GLU A 135 -1.33 25.42 -0.22
CA GLU A 135 -1.14 26.20 -1.45
C GLU A 135 0.35 26.41 -1.77
N GLU A 136 1.12 26.86 -0.78
CA GLU A 136 2.55 27.17 -0.92
C GLU A 136 3.41 26.43 0.09
N ILE A 137 4.56 25.95 -0.36
CA ILE A 137 5.52 25.23 0.47
C ILE A 137 6.91 25.85 0.29
N LYS A 138 7.63 26.02 1.39
CA LYS A 138 8.97 26.62 1.38
C LYS A 138 10.03 25.55 1.20
N LYS A 139 11.02 25.79 0.33
CA LYS A 139 12.22 24.95 0.21
C LYS A 139 13.25 25.38 1.25
N VAL A 140 13.81 24.40 1.96
CA VAL A 140 14.88 24.54 2.95
C VAL A 140 16.01 23.61 2.52
N TYR A 141 17.24 24.09 2.59
CA TYR A 141 18.46 23.36 2.22
C TYR A 141 19.23 23.00 3.49
#